data_AF-A0A6G3WNJ2-F1
#
_entry.id   AF-A0A6G3WNJ2-F1
#
_cell.length_a   1.000
_cell.length_b   1.000
_cell.length_c   1.000
_cell.angle_alpha   90.00
_cell.angle_beta   90.00
_cell.angle_gamma   90.00
#
_symmetry.space_group_name_H-M   'P 1'
#
loop_
_entity.id
_entity.type
_entity.pdbx_description
1 polymer ?
#
loop_
_entity_poly.entity_id
_entity_poly.type
_entity_poly.pdbx_seq_one_letter_code
_entity_poly.pdbx_strand_id
1 'polypeptide(L)'
;KNHQAALDAFPDDPGSYYDHDRSPGFQQGMVSAYTRFLGDPGTVSTPMDSTSYRTMHGLATGHLGRTIGWSGGGATQFPLRGETLADDIFDERIGDQLLVYDTTSRDWSTPLPKPRPVTILTRFMHNNPSLATNYGKNAAPGLVDTLFQQHYARVSEPDADDAVKLASIVRTIRALHVVHPFQDGNLRSNVQILLPKLLLEQGLRPVVPDNM
;
A
#
# COMPACT_ATOMS: atom_id res chain seq x y z
N LYS A 1 -8.54 14.87 8.60
CA LYS A 1 -9.92 15.44 8.64
C LYS A 1 -10.77 14.80 9.73
N ASN A 2 -10.65 13.49 9.96
CA ASN A 2 -11.47 12.81 10.97
C ASN A 2 -10.89 12.82 12.39
N HIS A 3 -9.63 13.23 12.58
CA HIS A 3 -9.00 13.19 13.91
C HIS A 3 -9.68 14.11 14.92
N GLN A 4 -9.92 15.38 14.55
CA GLN A 4 -10.64 16.32 15.43
C GLN A 4 -12.07 15.85 15.70
N ALA A 5 -12.79 15.39 14.66
CA ALA A 5 -14.15 14.86 14.82
C ALA A 5 -14.19 13.63 15.75
N ALA A 6 -13.17 12.78 15.72
CA ALA A 6 -13.04 11.63 16.61
C ALA A 6 -12.80 12.06 18.06
N LEU A 7 -11.92 13.04 18.28
CA LEU A 7 -11.66 13.63 19.60
C LEU A 7 -12.92 14.30 20.18
N ASP A 8 -13.70 14.99 19.34
CA ASP A 8 -14.92 15.67 19.76
C ASP A 8 -16.06 14.69 20.08
N ALA A 9 -16.20 13.62 19.29
CA ALA A 9 -17.30 12.66 19.42
C ALA A 9 -17.04 11.57 20.48
N PHE A 10 -15.80 11.12 20.62
CA PHE A 10 -15.41 10.05 21.55
C PHE A 10 -14.12 10.44 22.29
N PRO A 11 -14.16 11.42 23.22
CA PRO A 11 -12.95 11.98 23.85
C PRO A 11 -12.11 10.95 24.61
N ASP A 12 -12.76 9.95 25.23
CA ASP A 12 -12.09 8.90 25.99
C ASP A 12 -11.66 7.70 25.12
N ASP A 13 -12.21 7.58 23.91
CA ASP A 13 -11.80 6.58 22.93
C ASP A 13 -11.97 7.07 21.48
N PRO A 14 -11.09 7.99 21.02
CA PRO A 14 -11.17 8.51 19.65
C PRO A 14 -10.93 7.41 18.59
N GLY A 15 -10.30 6.30 18.98
CA GLY A 15 -10.05 5.15 18.10
C GLY A 15 -11.33 4.43 17.68
N SER A 16 -12.37 4.48 18.51
CA SER A 16 -13.68 3.88 18.24
C SER A 16 -14.51 4.63 17.19
N TYR A 17 -14.08 5.82 16.76
CA TYR A 17 -14.89 6.67 15.85
C TYR A 17 -15.38 5.95 14.60
N TYR A 18 -14.53 5.13 13.98
CA TYR A 18 -14.90 4.37 12.77
C TYR A 18 -15.81 3.17 13.05
N ASP A 19 -15.79 2.63 14.28
CA ASP A 19 -16.65 1.53 14.72
C ASP A 19 -18.11 2.01 14.86
N HIS A 20 -18.29 3.27 15.23
CA HIS A 20 -19.59 3.93 15.34
C HIS A 20 -20.10 4.56 14.03
N ASP A 21 -19.35 4.44 12.93
CA ASP A 21 -19.76 4.88 11.60
C ASP A 21 -19.91 3.68 10.64
N ARG A 22 -19.15 3.62 9.54
CA ARG A 22 -19.31 2.62 8.47
C ARG A 22 -18.38 1.42 8.61
N SER A 23 -17.64 1.28 9.71
CA SER A 23 -16.69 0.18 9.88
C SER A 23 -16.70 -0.40 11.31
N PRO A 24 -17.81 -0.98 11.79
CA PRO A 24 -17.82 -1.73 13.06
C PRO A 24 -16.67 -2.74 13.14
N GLY A 25 -15.95 -2.78 14.27
CA GLY A 25 -14.80 -3.66 14.49
C GLY A 25 -13.48 -3.18 13.87
N PHE A 26 -13.45 -1.98 13.29
CA PHE A 26 -12.24 -1.39 12.72
C PHE A 26 -11.14 -1.24 13.77
N GLN A 27 -11.47 -0.66 14.93
CA GLN A 27 -10.52 -0.44 16.02
C GLN A 27 -9.87 -1.75 16.45
N GLN A 28 -10.67 -2.80 16.70
CA GLN A 28 -10.16 -4.11 17.11
C GLN A 28 -9.21 -4.70 16.05
N GLY A 29 -9.57 -4.62 14.77
CA GLY A 29 -8.72 -5.11 13.68
C GLY A 29 -7.39 -4.38 13.59
N MET A 30 -7.42 -3.05 13.69
CA MET A 30 -6.21 -2.23 13.66
C MET A 30 -5.31 -2.46 14.88
N VAL A 31 -5.88 -2.53 16.08
CA VAL A 31 -5.13 -2.84 17.32
C VAL A 31 -4.49 -4.23 17.21
N SER A 32 -5.22 -5.23 16.73
CA SER A 32 -4.68 -6.58 16.54
C SER A 32 -3.49 -6.60 15.58
N ALA A 33 -3.56 -5.85 14.48
CA ALA A 33 -2.45 -5.71 13.54
C ALA A 33 -1.26 -4.97 14.17
N TYR A 34 -1.51 -3.88 14.93
CA TYR A 34 -0.46 -3.12 15.60
C TYR A 34 0.25 -3.97 16.65
N THR A 35 -0.49 -4.68 17.50
CA THR A 35 0.09 -5.58 18.50
C THR A 35 0.94 -6.65 17.84
N ARG A 36 0.48 -7.24 16.72
CA ARG A 36 1.21 -8.32 16.04
C ARG A 36 2.48 -7.88 15.31
N PHE A 37 2.47 -6.69 14.70
CA PHE A 37 3.54 -6.25 13.80
C PHE A 37 4.42 -5.13 14.35
N LEU A 38 3.92 -4.40 15.35
CA LEU A 38 4.57 -3.22 15.96
C LEU A 38 4.74 -3.36 17.49
N GLY A 39 4.13 -4.39 18.11
CA GLY A 39 4.01 -4.50 19.56
C GLY A 39 5.28 -4.96 20.28
N ASP A 40 6.23 -5.55 19.58
CA ASP A 40 7.52 -5.95 20.16
C ASP A 40 8.69 -5.74 19.19
N PRO A 41 9.91 -5.46 19.68
CA PRO A 41 11.07 -5.21 18.82
C PRO A 41 11.45 -6.38 17.90
N GLY A 42 11.20 -7.62 18.33
CA GLY A 42 11.52 -8.81 17.54
C GLY A 42 10.66 -8.90 16.28
N THR A 43 9.35 -8.72 16.42
CA THR A 43 8.41 -8.71 15.28
C THR A 43 8.62 -7.50 14.37
N VAL A 44 8.97 -6.34 14.93
CA VAL A 44 9.35 -5.15 14.15
C VAL A 44 10.58 -5.43 13.29
N SER A 45 11.60 -6.10 13.83
CA SER A 45 12.84 -6.43 13.10
C SER A 45 12.72 -7.56 12.09
N THR A 46 11.58 -8.27 12.06
CA THR A 46 11.36 -9.37 11.12
C THR A 46 11.03 -8.82 9.73
N PRO A 47 11.79 -9.17 8.67
CA PRO A 47 11.50 -8.71 7.31
C PRO A 47 10.13 -9.15 6.81
N MET A 48 9.49 -8.28 6.04
CA MET A 48 8.20 -8.55 5.40
C MET A 48 8.35 -9.36 4.12
N ASP A 49 7.43 -10.29 3.93
CA ASP A 49 7.17 -11.02 2.69
C ASP A 49 5.66 -10.99 2.38
N SER A 50 5.27 -11.58 1.25
CA SER A 50 3.88 -11.64 0.81
C SER A 50 2.98 -12.40 1.80
N THR A 51 3.51 -13.39 2.52
CA THR A 51 2.78 -14.16 3.55
C THR A 51 2.47 -13.31 4.77
N SER A 52 3.46 -12.61 5.31
CA SER A 52 3.34 -11.71 6.46
C SER A 52 2.47 -10.51 6.10
N TYR A 53 2.63 -9.98 4.88
CA TYR A 53 1.81 -8.90 4.35
C TYR A 53 0.34 -9.31 4.18
N ARG A 54 0.07 -10.54 3.72
CA ARG A 54 -1.29 -11.09 3.69
C ARG A 54 -1.90 -11.22 5.08
N THR A 55 -1.11 -11.67 6.04
CA THR A 55 -1.54 -11.80 7.44
C THR A 55 -1.88 -10.44 8.03
N MET A 56 -1.01 -9.44 7.82
CA MET A 56 -1.24 -8.04 8.22
C MET A 56 -2.54 -7.50 7.63
N HIS A 57 -2.76 -7.69 6.33
CA HIS A 57 -3.98 -7.27 5.65
C HIS A 57 -5.23 -7.97 6.18
N GLY A 58 -5.14 -9.27 6.47
CA GLY A 58 -6.23 -10.03 7.06
C GLY A 58 -6.66 -9.50 8.43
N LEU A 59 -5.72 -9.15 9.30
CA LEU A 59 -6.02 -8.54 10.60
C LEU A 59 -6.69 -7.16 10.43
N ALA A 60 -6.14 -6.33 9.55
CA ALA A 60 -6.65 -4.98 9.30
C ALA A 60 -8.06 -4.94 8.67
N THR A 61 -8.49 -6.03 8.03
CA THR A 61 -9.74 -6.07 7.25
C THR A 61 -10.74 -7.12 7.72
N GLY A 62 -10.39 -7.96 8.70
CA GLY A 62 -11.23 -9.07 9.16
C GLY A 62 -12.62 -8.67 9.66
N HIS A 63 -12.77 -7.43 10.14
CA HIS A 63 -14.05 -6.87 10.59
C HIS A 63 -15.08 -6.65 9.47
N LEU A 64 -14.67 -6.70 8.20
CA LEU A 64 -15.56 -6.42 7.06
C LEU A 64 -16.54 -7.57 6.73
N GLY A 65 -16.51 -8.67 7.47
CA GLY A 65 -17.45 -9.80 7.29
C GLY A 65 -17.31 -10.54 5.96
N ARG A 66 -16.24 -10.27 5.20
CA ARG A 66 -15.95 -10.91 3.91
C ARG A 66 -14.46 -11.15 3.75
N THR A 67 -14.11 -12.22 3.03
CA THR A 67 -12.72 -12.47 2.63
C THR A 67 -12.34 -11.57 1.46
N ILE A 68 -11.38 -10.67 1.67
CA ILE A 68 -10.80 -9.87 0.58
C ILE A 68 -9.65 -10.64 -0.04
N GLY A 69 -9.71 -10.91 -1.34
CA GLY A 69 -8.67 -11.64 -2.07
C GLY A 69 -7.52 -10.77 -2.54
N TRP A 70 -6.49 -11.43 -3.06
CA TRP A 70 -5.51 -10.78 -3.94
C TRP A 70 -6.19 -10.29 -5.23
N SER A 71 -5.73 -9.14 -5.72
CA SER A 71 -6.06 -8.62 -7.06
C SER A 71 -5.47 -9.49 -8.18
N GLY A 72 -5.91 -9.25 -9.41
CA GLY A 72 -5.45 -9.96 -10.61
C GLY A 72 -6.43 -11.00 -11.17
N GLY A 73 -7.50 -11.33 -10.44
CA GLY A 73 -8.64 -12.09 -10.99
C GLY A 73 -9.48 -11.31 -12.02
N GLY A 74 -9.25 -10.00 -12.10
CA GLY A 74 -9.82 -9.01 -13.00
C GLY A 74 -9.14 -7.67 -12.72
N ALA A 75 -9.34 -6.68 -13.59
CA ALA A 75 -8.78 -5.35 -13.35
C ALA A 75 -9.46 -4.71 -12.13
N THR A 76 -8.69 -4.47 -11.07
CA THR A 76 -9.13 -3.63 -9.94
C THR A 76 -8.79 -2.19 -10.29
N GLN A 77 -9.79 -1.32 -10.35
CA GLN A 77 -9.61 0.11 -10.65
C GLN A 77 -9.81 0.93 -9.39
N PHE A 78 -8.98 1.96 -9.22
CA PHE A 78 -9.07 2.87 -8.10
C PHE A 78 -8.76 4.30 -8.56
N PRO A 79 -9.62 5.28 -8.20
CA PRO A 79 -9.48 6.64 -8.67
C PRO A 79 -8.26 7.31 -8.04
N LEU A 80 -7.60 8.18 -8.81
CA LEU A 80 -6.65 9.12 -8.23
C LEU A 80 -7.42 10.10 -7.34
N ARG A 81 -6.89 10.32 -6.13
CA ARG A 81 -7.36 11.39 -5.23
C ARG A 81 -6.76 12.76 -5.58
N GLY A 82 -5.67 12.78 -6.36
CA GLY A 82 -5.06 13.98 -6.92
C GLY A 82 -5.34 14.11 -8.42
N GLU A 83 -4.89 15.22 -9.01
CA GLU A 83 -5.14 15.53 -10.43
C GLU A 83 -4.21 14.78 -11.39
N THR A 84 -2.94 14.61 -11.00
CA THR A 84 -1.90 13.95 -11.80
C THR A 84 -1.01 13.06 -10.94
N LEU A 85 -0.35 12.10 -11.58
CA LEU A 85 0.75 11.35 -10.97
C LEU A 85 2.05 12.16 -11.03
N ALA A 86 2.97 11.87 -10.12
CA ALA A 86 4.33 12.40 -10.23
C ALA A 86 5.06 11.77 -11.43
N ASP A 87 5.85 12.56 -12.15
CA ASP A 87 6.50 12.12 -13.39
C ASP A 87 7.44 10.93 -13.18
N ASP A 88 8.11 10.86 -12.03
CA ASP A 88 9.06 9.80 -11.71
C ASP A 88 8.42 8.41 -11.61
N ILE A 89 7.10 8.33 -11.41
CA ILE A 89 6.37 7.06 -11.27
C ILE A 89 6.37 6.23 -12.56
N PHE A 90 6.50 6.89 -13.71
CA PHE A 90 6.47 6.24 -15.02
C PHE A 90 7.79 5.55 -15.36
N ASP A 91 8.87 5.91 -14.68
CA ASP A 91 10.18 5.28 -14.79
C ASP A 91 10.40 4.19 -13.72
N GLU A 92 9.55 4.12 -12.69
CA GLU A 92 9.65 3.13 -11.64
C GLU A 92 9.41 1.70 -12.13
N ARG A 93 10.12 0.75 -11.52
CA ARG A 93 10.07 -0.67 -11.88
C ARG A 93 9.97 -1.61 -10.69
N ILE A 94 9.25 -2.70 -10.90
CA ILE A 94 9.22 -3.90 -10.05
C ILE A 94 9.88 -5.02 -10.84
N GLY A 95 11.09 -5.41 -10.41
CA GLY A 95 11.99 -6.18 -11.28
C GLY A 95 12.16 -5.47 -12.62
N ASP A 96 11.87 -6.16 -13.72
CA ASP A 96 11.97 -5.59 -15.07
C ASP A 96 10.69 -4.89 -15.56
N GLN A 97 9.59 -4.99 -14.81
CA GLN A 97 8.29 -4.44 -15.22
C GLN A 97 8.14 -2.98 -14.81
N LEU A 98 7.68 -2.13 -15.72
CA LEU A 98 7.25 -0.77 -15.38
C LEU A 98 6.11 -0.82 -14.35
N LEU A 99 6.18 0.03 -13.32
CA LEU A 99 5.16 0.13 -12.28
C LEU A 99 3.85 0.66 -12.86
N VAL A 100 3.92 1.82 -13.52
CA VAL A 100 2.79 2.48 -14.17
C VAL A 100 3.09 2.68 -15.65
N TYR A 101 2.06 2.51 -16.47
CA TYR A 101 2.11 2.94 -17.86
C TYR A 101 0.88 3.78 -18.21
N ASP A 102 1.09 4.96 -18.80
CA ASP A 102 -0.01 5.85 -19.19
C ASP A 102 -0.68 5.36 -20.49
N THR A 103 -1.96 5.00 -20.39
CA THR A 103 -2.77 4.64 -21.56
C THR A 103 -3.69 5.77 -22.01
N THR A 104 -3.75 6.88 -21.27
CA THR A 104 -4.66 8.00 -21.54
C THR A 104 -4.19 8.91 -22.67
N SER A 105 -2.88 8.98 -22.89
CA SER A 105 -2.23 9.80 -23.91
C SER A 105 -1.57 8.97 -25.03
N ARG A 106 -1.81 7.65 -25.02
CA ARG A 106 -1.08 6.68 -25.84
C ARG A 106 -1.49 6.69 -27.31
N ASP A 107 -0.48 6.55 -28.18
CA ASP A 107 -0.66 6.12 -29.57
C ASP A 107 -0.95 4.60 -29.66
N TRP A 108 -2.20 4.27 -30.01
CA TRP A 108 -2.68 2.89 -30.15
C TRP A 108 -2.09 2.13 -31.34
N SER A 109 -1.35 2.80 -32.24
CA SER A 109 -0.61 2.15 -33.31
C SER A 109 0.68 1.47 -32.83
N THR A 110 1.19 1.86 -31.65
CA THR A 110 2.40 1.29 -31.07
C THR A 110 2.10 0.00 -30.28
N PRO A 111 3.02 -0.98 -30.19
CA PRO A 111 2.84 -2.16 -29.36
C PRO A 111 2.98 -1.85 -27.86
N LEU A 112 2.26 -2.57 -27.00
CA LEU A 112 2.36 -2.40 -25.54
C LEU A 112 3.80 -2.69 -25.06
N PRO A 113 4.30 -1.98 -24.02
CA PRO A 113 5.61 -2.26 -23.46
C PRO A 113 5.74 -3.73 -23.07
N LYS A 114 6.92 -4.29 -23.34
CA LYS A 114 7.34 -5.61 -22.86
C LYS A 114 8.57 -5.44 -21.95
N PRO A 115 8.59 -6.07 -20.77
CA PRO A 115 7.51 -6.85 -20.17
C PRO A 115 6.28 -5.99 -19.82
N ARG A 116 5.13 -6.64 -19.65
CA ARG A 116 3.84 -5.97 -19.41
C ARG A 116 3.94 -5.09 -18.15
N PRO A 117 3.54 -3.80 -18.19
CA PRO A 117 3.50 -2.94 -17.01
C PRO A 117 2.57 -3.49 -15.92
N VAL A 118 2.90 -3.26 -14.65
CA VAL A 118 2.16 -3.80 -13.51
C VAL A 118 0.81 -3.12 -13.35
N THR A 119 0.73 -1.81 -13.57
CA THR A 119 -0.52 -1.04 -13.59
C THR A 119 -0.59 -0.10 -14.78
N ILE A 120 -1.79 0.34 -15.10
CA ILE A 120 -2.04 1.33 -16.15
C ILE A 120 -2.83 2.51 -15.62
N LEU A 121 -2.50 3.72 -16.07
CA LEU A 121 -3.32 4.91 -15.89
C LEU A 121 -4.39 4.94 -16.99
N THR A 122 -5.65 5.05 -16.62
CA THR A 122 -6.82 5.01 -17.53
C THR A 122 -7.87 6.05 -17.13
N ARG A 123 -8.76 6.39 -18.06
CA ARG A 123 -9.95 7.25 -17.84
C ARG A 123 -11.27 6.53 -18.13
N PHE A 124 -11.25 5.20 -18.25
CA PHE A 124 -12.36 4.46 -18.84
C PHE A 124 -13.62 4.40 -17.96
N MET A 125 -13.49 4.31 -16.63
CA MET A 125 -14.65 4.09 -15.73
C MET A 125 -14.96 5.23 -14.77
N HIS A 126 -14.14 6.28 -14.73
CA HIS A 126 -14.28 7.36 -13.76
C HIS A 126 -14.07 8.72 -14.45
N ASN A 127 -14.75 9.77 -13.97
CA ASN A 127 -14.54 11.13 -14.45
C ASN A 127 -13.11 11.63 -14.18
N ASN A 128 -12.47 11.11 -13.13
CA ASN A 128 -11.06 11.34 -12.82
C ASN A 128 -10.19 10.21 -13.40
N PRO A 129 -8.90 10.46 -13.69
CA PRO A 129 -7.97 9.38 -13.99
C PRO A 129 -7.96 8.34 -12.86
N SER A 130 -7.82 7.08 -13.24
CA SER A 130 -7.74 5.95 -12.32
C SER A 130 -6.56 5.07 -12.68
N LEU A 131 -5.98 4.43 -11.67
CA LEU A 131 -5.06 3.33 -11.88
C LEU A 131 -5.85 2.03 -11.95
N ALA A 132 -5.39 1.12 -12.81
CA ALA A 132 -5.94 -0.22 -12.94
C ALA A 132 -4.84 -1.27 -12.88
N THR A 133 -5.06 -2.34 -12.12
CA THR A 133 -4.15 -3.49 -12.09
C THR A 133 -4.05 -4.13 -13.46
N ASN A 134 -2.83 -4.43 -13.91
CA ASN A 134 -2.54 -4.96 -15.24
C ASN A 134 -1.78 -6.30 -15.20
N TYR A 135 -1.98 -7.08 -14.13
CA TYR A 135 -1.40 -8.40 -13.93
C TYR A 135 -2.48 -9.46 -13.71
N GLY A 136 -2.10 -10.73 -13.92
CA GLY A 136 -3.02 -11.87 -13.86
C GLY A 136 -3.24 -12.43 -12.46
N LYS A 137 -4.16 -13.39 -12.37
CA LYS A 137 -4.48 -14.11 -11.13
C LYS A 137 -3.20 -14.74 -10.57
N ASN A 138 -3.02 -14.65 -9.25
CA ASN A 138 -1.86 -15.17 -8.51
C ASN A 138 -0.52 -14.42 -8.72
N ALA A 139 -0.47 -13.34 -9.50
CA ALA A 139 0.78 -12.57 -9.66
C ALA A 139 1.09 -11.64 -8.47
N ALA A 140 0.07 -11.22 -7.72
CA ALA A 140 0.23 -10.24 -6.64
C ALA A 140 1.27 -10.64 -5.56
N PRO A 141 1.29 -11.89 -5.04
CA PRO A 141 2.31 -12.28 -4.06
C PRO A 141 3.74 -12.10 -4.56
N GLY A 142 4.03 -12.51 -5.80
CA GLY A 142 5.37 -12.37 -6.38
C GLY A 142 5.79 -10.92 -6.60
N LEU A 143 4.86 -10.03 -6.97
CA LEU A 143 5.10 -8.60 -7.06
C LEU A 143 5.41 -7.98 -5.69
N VAL A 144 4.67 -8.40 -4.66
CA VAL A 144 4.90 -7.98 -3.27
C VAL A 144 6.27 -8.44 -2.77
N ASP A 145 6.64 -9.70 -2.99
CA ASP A 145 7.94 -10.24 -2.59
C ASP A 145 9.08 -9.49 -3.31
N THR A 146 8.92 -9.21 -4.60
CA THR A 146 9.92 -8.43 -5.36
C THR A 146 10.11 -7.03 -4.78
N LEU A 147 9.01 -6.35 -4.41
CA LEU A 147 9.09 -5.02 -3.80
C LEU A 147 9.79 -5.04 -2.44
N PHE A 148 9.49 -6.02 -1.59
CA PHE A 148 10.18 -6.16 -0.31
C PHE A 148 11.65 -6.52 -0.49
N GLN A 149 11.98 -7.40 -1.44
CA GLN A 149 13.38 -7.72 -1.76
C GLN A 149 14.14 -6.48 -2.24
N GLN A 150 13.57 -5.67 -3.14
CA GLN A 150 14.16 -4.41 -3.59
C GLN A 150 14.33 -3.41 -2.43
N HIS A 151 13.36 -3.34 -1.51
CA HIS A 151 13.43 -2.51 -0.32
C HIS A 151 14.60 -2.93 0.58
N TYR A 152 14.63 -4.21 0.96
CA TYR A 152 15.60 -4.76 1.89
C TYR A 152 17.02 -4.74 1.33
N ALA A 153 17.18 -4.98 0.02
CA ALA A 153 18.47 -4.80 -0.64
C ALA A 153 19.01 -3.38 -0.45
N ARG A 154 18.21 -2.34 -0.74
CA ARG A 154 18.61 -0.93 -0.63
C ARG A 154 18.94 -0.51 0.79
N VAL A 155 18.13 -0.87 1.78
CA VAL A 155 18.38 -0.46 3.17
C VAL A 155 19.52 -1.24 3.84
N SER A 156 19.94 -2.37 3.25
CA SER A 156 21.08 -3.16 3.69
C SER A 156 22.41 -2.75 3.08
N GLU A 157 22.42 -1.78 2.14
CA GLU A 157 23.65 -1.26 1.56
C GLU A 157 24.53 -0.65 2.66
N PRO A 158 25.86 -0.91 2.67
CA PRO A 158 26.75 -0.48 3.75
C PRO A 158 26.77 1.03 4.01
N ASP A 159 26.46 1.83 2.99
CA ASP A 159 26.43 3.29 2.98
C ASP A 159 25.01 3.88 3.01
N ALA A 160 23.98 3.05 3.24
CA ALA A 160 22.60 3.52 3.37
C ALA A 160 22.41 4.37 4.63
N ASP A 161 22.39 5.68 4.45
CA ASP A 161 22.01 6.65 5.49
C ASP A 161 20.49 6.72 5.69
N ASP A 162 20.05 7.53 6.65
CA ASP A 162 18.63 7.70 6.98
C ASP A 162 17.81 8.25 5.80
N ALA A 163 18.42 9.04 4.92
CA ALA A 163 17.75 9.58 3.73
C ALA A 163 17.52 8.48 2.69
N VAL A 164 18.51 7.62 2.45
CA VAL A 164 18.37 6.43 1.59
C VAL A 164 17.32 5.47 2.14
N LYS A 165 17.34 5.22 3.45
CA LYS A 165 16.34 4.36 4.12
C LYS A 165 14.94 4.92 3.99
N LEU A 166 14.74 6.20 4.30
CA LEU A 166 13.44 6.85 4.17
C LEU A 166 12.94 6.85 2.71
N ALA A 167 13.82 7.15 1.75
CA ALA A 167 13.48 7.11 0.33
C ALA A 167 13.07 5.68 -0.10
N SER A 168 13.77 4.65 0.38
CA SER A 168 13.42 3.26 0.13
C SER A 168 12.05 2.91 0.71
N ILE A 169 11.76 3.29 1.96
CA ILE A 169 10.46 3.08 2.62
C ILE A 169 9.33 3.71 1.81
N VAL A 170 9.46 5.01 1.48
CA VAL A 170 8.40 5.75 0.78
C VAL A 170 8.16 5.19 -0.63
N ARG A 171 9.22 4.83 -1.37
CA ARG A 171 9.09 4.18 -2.67
C ARG A 171 8.36 2.83 -2.56
N THR A 172 8.70 2.02 -1.57
CA THR A 172 8.02 0.72 -1.34
C THR A 172 6.54 0.90 -1.03
N ILE A 173 6.19 1.84 -0.15
CA ILE A 173 4.78 2.13 0.19
C ILE A 173 4.02 2.67 -1.02
N ARG A 174 4.61 3.61 -1.79
CA ARG A 174 4.03 4.14 -3.04
C ARG A 174 3.79 3.02 -4.04
N ALA A 175 4.80 2.19 -4.28
CA ALA A 175 4.71 1.09 -5.23
C ALA A 175 3.65 0.06 -4.80
N LEU A 176 3.62 -0.36 -3.53
CA LEU A 176 2.55 -1.25 -3.02
C LEU A 176 1.16 -0.63 -3.14
N HIS A 177 1.02 0.68 -2.96
CA HIS A 177 -0.27 1.35 -3.13
C HIS A 177 -0.72 1.36 -4.60
N VAL A 178 0.22 1.56 -5.52
CA VAL A 178 -0.01 1.55 -6.97
C VAL A 178 -0.27 0.14 -7.50
N VAL A 179 0.51 -0.87 -7.09
CA VAL A 179 0.27 -2.27 -7.45
C VAL A 179 -1.14 -2.71 -7.07
N HIS A 180 -1.66 -2.16 -5.96
CA HIS A 180 -2.97 -2.50 -5.41
C HIS A 180 -3.15 -4.03 -5.18
N PRO A 181 -2.26 -4.69 -4.40
CA PRO A 181 -2.21 -6.15 -4.28
C PRO A 181 -3.52 -6.80 -3.84
N PHE A 182 -4.36 -6.09 -3.09
CA PHE A 182 -5.65 -6.60 -2.61
C PHE A 182 -6.82 -5.90 -3.29
N GLN A 183 -7.98 -6.56 -3.33
CA GLN A 183 -9.20 -6.00 -3.93
C GLN A 183 -9.76 -4.80 -3.15
N ASP A 184 -9.38 -4.67 -1.87
CA ASP A 184 -9.79 -3.59 -0.96
C ASP A 184 -8.82 -3.53 0.23
N GLY A 185 -8.87 -2.47 1.04
CA GLY A 185 -8.11 -2.35 2.28
C GLY A 185 -6.62 -1.98 2.12
N ASN A 186 -6.15 -1.71 0.91
CA ASN A 186 -4.74 -1.39 0.65
C ASN A 186 -4.24 -0.16 1.43
N LEU A 187 -5.06 0.87 1.62
CA LEU A 187 -4.68 2.05 2.42
C LEU A 187 -4.42 1.68 3.89
N ARG A 188 -5.30 0.86 4.48
CA ARG A 188 -5.21 0.41 5.88
C ARG A 188 -3.92 -0.38 6.09
N SER A 189 -3.62 -1.32 5.20
CA SER A 189 -2.40 -2.11 5.32
C SER A 189 -1.14 -1.29 5.03
N ASN A 190 -1.09 -0.55 3.92
CA ASN A 190 0.15 0.05 3.44
C ASN A 190 0.55 1.27 4.27
N VAL A 191 -0.40 2.15 4.58
CA VAL A 191 -0.09 3.43 5.22
C VAL A 191 -0.25 3.35 6.74
N GLN A 192 -1.28 2.66 7.23
CA GLN A 192 -1.54 2.67 8.68
C GLN A 192 -0.71 1.63 9.44
N ILE A 193 -0.27 0.54 8.82
CA ILE A 193 0.49 -0.51 9.52
C ILE A 193 1.89 -0.69 8.95
N LEU A 194 2.01 -0.92 7.64
CA LEU A 194 3.28 -1.24 7.01
C LEU A 194 4.27 -0.08 7.06
N LEU A 195 3.83 1.15 6.75
CA LEU A 195 4.70 2.34 6.83
C LEU A 195 5.30 2.51 8.25
N PRO A 196 4.51 2.53 9.34
CA PRO A 196 5.06 2.51 10.70
C PRO A 196 6.02 1.36 10.97
N LYS A 197 5.70 0.14 10.50
CA LYS A 197 6.59 -1.01 10.68
C LYS A 197 7.96 -0.77 10.04
N LEU A 198 7.98 -0.39 8.76
CA LEU A 198 9.23 -0.18 8.02
C LEU A 198 10.04 1.00 8.59
N LEU A 199 9.39 2.04 9.12
CA LEU A 199 10.08 3.11 9.84
C LEU A 199 10.75 2.59 11.12
N LEU A 200 10.00 1.87 11.96
CA LEU A 200 10.51 1.31 13.22
C LEU A 200 11.63 0.29 13.00
N GLU A 201 11.51 -0.52 11.94
CA GLU A 201 12.53 -1.49 11.54
C GLU A 201 13.88 -0.82 11.26
N GLN A 202 13.88 0.44 10.82
CA GLN A 202 15.08 1.24 10.57
C GLN A 202 15.46 2.17 11.74
N GLY A 203 14.80 2.06 12.90
CA GLY A 203 15.01 2.95 14.05
C GLY A 203 14.43 4.36 13.89
N LEU A 204 13.60 4.58 12.85
CA LEU A 204 12.93 5.85 12.60
C LEU A 204 11.61 5.93 13.38
N ARG A 205 11.19 7.15 13.69
CA ARG A 205 9.92 7.39 14.37
C ARG A 205 8.73 7.16 13.43
N PRO A 206 7.64 6.50 13.88
CA PRO A 206 6.40 6.41 13.11
C PRO A 206 5.81 7.79 12.78
N VAL A 207 5.07 7.86 11.68
CA VAL A 207 4.30 9.04 11.29
C VAL A 207 2.83 8.85 11.68
N VAL A 208 2.24 9.89 12.27
CA VAL A 208 0.79 10.02 12.45
C VAL A 208 0.30 11.07 11.44
N PRO A 209 -0.38 10.69 10.34
CA PRO A 209 -0.79 11.66 9.34
C PRO A 209 -1.91 12.56 9.85
N ASP A 210 -1.79 13.88 9.68
CA ASP A 210 -2.81 14.86 10.06
C ASP A 210 -4.12 14.69 9.26
N ASN A 211 -4.01 14.17 8.03
CA ASN A 211 -5.11 13.91 7.11
C ASN A 211 -4.91 12.55 6.40
N MET A 212 -5.98 11.73 6.35
CA MET A 212 -6.08 10.43 5.64
C MET A 212 -7.32 10.42 4.75
#